data_AF-A0A2M8LC55-F1
#
_entry.id   AF-A0A2M8LC55-F1
#
_cell.length_a   1.000
_cell.length_b   1.000
_cell.length_c   1.000
_cell.angle_alpha   90.00
_cell.angle_beta   90.00
_cell.angle_gamma   90.00
#
_symmetry.space_group_name_H-M   'P 1'
#
loop_
_entity.id
_entity.type
_entity.pdbx_description
1 polymer ?
#
loop_
_entity_poly.entity_id
_entity_poly.type
_entity_poly.pdbx_seq_one_letter_code
_entity_poly.pdbx_strand_id
1 'polypeptide(L)'
;MVQSGGTFLTFGNSAWVIAPVLGAFFLTNGSFSTLYFVSAVAILPITIILIISLRDFKDPEYHSEPYWRHLSVLWKDRNMKSIFIIYLLLQFFYAWMVIYTPIYLHETIGFSWETIGILFSVMLVPFIVLDLPLGRIADKYLGEKELLIAGFATMGISTGLIAFISDNNVLLWGLVLLITRVGAATVEVMADTYFFKKVDASSIYLISLFRTVRPLAYIISPVIATILFVALDIRGLFIVLGLLMFYGVRHSLALEDTR
;
A
#
# COMPACT_ATOMS: atom_id res chain seq x y z
N MET A 1 -12.07 -19.57 11.67
CA MET A 1 -12.12 -18.11 11.45
C MET A 1 -10.88 -17.55 10.73
N VAL A 2 -9.72 -18.22 10.71
CA VAL A 2 -8.51 -17.73 9.99
C VAL A 2 -8.65 -17.80 8.46
N GLN A 3 -9.39 -18.78 7.92
CA GLN A 3 -9.57 -18.94 6.46
C GLN A 3 -10.37 -17.81 5.81
N SER A 4 -11.38 -17.23 6.47
CA SER A 4 -12.24 -16.19 5.90
C SER A 4 -11.53 -14.85 5.73
N GLY A 5 -10.56 -14.52 6.60
CA GLY A 5 -9.77 -13.30 6.50
C GLY A 5 -8.79 -13.32 5.32
N GLY A 6 -8.10 -14.46 5.11
CA GLY A 6 -7.20 -14.64 3.98
C GLY A 6 -7.94 -14.56 2.64
N THR A 7 -9.08 -15.24 2.50
CA THR A 7 -9.91 -15.16 1.29
C THR A 7 -10.41 -13.74 1.02
N PHE A 8 -10.86 -13.02 2.06
CA PHE A 8 -11.29 -11.62 1.93
C PHE A 8 -10.16 -10.70 1.46
N LEU A 9 -8.96 -10.83 2.03
CA LEU A 9 -7.77 -10.08 1.63
C LEU A 9 -7.36 -10.40 0.18
N THR A 10 -7.39 -11.67 -0.22
CA THR A 10 -7.10 -12.07 -1.61
C THR A 10 -8.10 -11.46 -2.60
N PHE A 11 -9.40 -11.46 -2.29
CA PHE A 11 -10.40 -10.80 -3.14
C PHE A 11 -10.21 -9.28 -3.20
N GLY A 12 -9.90 -8.65 -2.06
CA GLY A 12 -9.59 -7.22 -1.98
C GLY A 12 -8.37 -6.85 -2.83
N ASN A 13 -7.27 -7.57 -2.70
CA ASN A 13 -6.04 -7.34 -3.46
C ASN A 13 -6.25 -7.64 -4.95
N SER A 14 -7.05 -8.66 -5.29
CA SER A 14 -7.40 -8.95 -6.70
C SER A 14 -8.21 -7.81 -7.32
N ALA A 15 -9.14 -7.20 -6.59
CA ALA A 15 -9.90 -6.06 -7.07
C ALA A 15 -8.99 -4.85 -7.40
N TRP A 16 -7.94 -4.64 -6.59
CA TRP A 16 -6.92 -3.61 -6.84
C TRP A 16 -6.10 -3.85 -8.11
N VAL A 17 -5.93 -5.10 -8.54
CA VAL A 17 -5.22 -5.44 -9.80
C VAL A 17 -6.14 -5.43 -11.01
N ILE A 18 -7.39 -5.89 -10.85
CA ILE A 18 -8.37 -5.93 -11.94
C ILE A 18 -8.83 -4.52 -12.33
N ALA A 19 -8.96 -3.60 -11.38
CA ALA A 19 -9.47 -2.26 -11.65
C ALA A 19 -8.60 -1.45 -12.65
N PRO A 20 -7.25 -1.38 -12.54
CA PRO A 20 -6.41 -0.74 -13.54
C PRO A 20 -6.48 -1.38 -14.94
N VAL A 21 -6.56 -2.71 -15.02
CA VAL A 21 -6.68 -3.43 -16.30
C VAL A 21 -7.97 -3.04 -17.02
N LEU A 22 -9.09 -3.09 -16.31
CA LEU A 22 -10.38 -2.65 -16.84
C LEU A 22 -10.35 -1.15 -17.18
N GLY A 23 -9.73 -0.33 -16.32
CA GLY A 23 -9.52 1.10 -16.58
C GLY A 23 -8.80 1.36 -17.90
N ALA A 24 -7.69 0.65 -18.15
CA ALA A 24 -6.93 0.77 -19.39
C ALA A 24 -7.75 0.36 -20.62
N PHE A 25 -8.52 -0.73 -20.53
CA PHE A 25 -9.38 -1.19 -21.62
C PHE A 25 -10.47 -0.18 -21.99
N PHE A 26 -11.09 0.45 -20.99
CA PHE A 26 -12.19 1.41 -21.20
C PHE A 26 -11.72 2.84 -21.52
N LEU A 27 -10.45 3.18 -21.30
CA LEU A 27 -9.87 4.51 -21.57
C LEU A 27 -9.31 4.68 -22.99
N THR A 28 -9.53 3.73 -23.89
CA THR A 28 -8.98 3.71 -25.26
C THR A 28 -9.30 4.95 -26.11
N ASN A 29 -10.39 5.67 -25.83
CA ASN A 29 -10.78 6.89 -26.56
C ASN A 29 -10.59 8.19 -25.75
N GLY A 30 -9.90 8.15 -24.60
CA GLY A 30 -9.70 9.31 -23.73
C GLY A 30 -10.98 9.84 -23.04
N SER A 31 -12.14 9.22 -23.28
CA SER A 31 -13.41 9.59 -22.65
C SER A 31 -13.60 8.82 -21.35
N PHE A 32 -13.44 9.51 -20.22
CA PHE A 32 -13.71 8.96 -18.89
C PHE A 32 -15.19 8.59 -18.67
N SER A 33 -16.10 9.10 -19.50
CA SER A 33 -17.55 8.87 -19.37
C SER A 33 -17.91 7.38 -19.41
N THR A 34 -17.33 6.63 -20.36
CA THR A 34 -17.59 5.19 -20.50
C THR A 34 -17.11 4.41 -19.28
N LEU A 35 -15.92 4.74 -18.77
CA LEU A 35 -15.36 4.11 -17.57
C LEU A 35 -16.26 4.31 -16.34
N TYR A 36 -16.75 5.54 -16.13
CA TYR A 36 -17.64 5.84 -15.02
C TYR A 36 -19.01 5.19 -15.18
N PHE A 37 -19.57 5.18 -16.39
CA PHE A 37 -20.85 4.52 -16.66
C PHE A 37 -20.80 3.01 -16.38
N VAL A 38 -19.76 2.32 -16.87
CA VAL A 38 -19.54 0.89 -16.61
C VAL A 38 -19.38 0.62 -15.11
N SER A 39 -18.62 1.46 -14.41
CA SER A 39 -18.43 1.35 -12.96
C SER A 39 -19.75 1.51 -12.19
N ALA A 40 -20.61 2.45 -12.60
CA ALA A 40 -21.91 2.66 -11.98
C ALA A 40 -22.84 1.45 -12.16
N VAL A 41 -22.87 0.87 -13.36
CA VAL A 41 -23.66 -0.34 -13.64
C VAL A 41 -23.14 -1.54 -12.86
N ALA A 42 -21.82 -1.71 -12.73
CA ALA A 42 -21.21 -2.82 -11.99
C ALA A 42 -21.50 -2.78 -10.48
N ILE A 43 -21.71 -1.60 -9.90
CA ILE A 43 -22.07 -1.45 -8.48
C ILE A 43 -23.47 -2.00 -8.17
N LEU A 44 -24.44 -1.83 -9.08
CA LEU A 44 -25.83 -2.23 -8.86
C LEU A 44 -26.01 -3.70 -8.42
N PRO A 45 -25.48 -4.73 -9.13
CA PRO A 45 -25.63 -6.12 -8.72
C PRO A 45 -24.95 -6.39 -7.37
N ILE A 46 -23.81 -5.75 -7.09
CA ILE A 46 -23.09 -5.89 -5.82
C ILE A 46 -23.94 -5.35 -4.67
N THR A 47 -24.55 -4.17 -4.83
CA THR A 47 -25.44 -3.57 -3.84
C THR A 47 -26.66 -4.45 -3.60
N ILE A 48 -27.27 -5.01 -4.65
CA ILE A 48 -28.41 -5.92 -4.51
C ILE A 48 -28.01 -7.18 -3.71
N ILE A 49 -26.86 -7.79 -4.03
CA ILE A 49 -26.34 -8.96 -3.31
C ILE A 49 -26.12 -8.63 -1.83
N LEU A 50 -25.53 -7.47 -1.52
CA LEU A 50 -25.32 -7.04 -0.14
C LEU A 50 -26.63 -6.85 0.63
N ILE A 51 -27.62 -6.19 0.03
CA ILE A 51 -28.94 -5.99 0.66
C ILE A 51 -29.60 -7.33 0.98
N ILE A 52 -29.51 -8.30 0.07
CA ILE A 52 -30.11 -9.63 0.26
C ILE A 52 -29.31 -10.43 1.30
N SER A 53 -27.98 -10.43 1.20
CA SER A 53 -27.12 -11.28 2.02
C SER A 53 -26.97 -10.79 3.46
N LEU A 54 -27.11 -9.48 3.71
CA LEU A 54 -26.97 -8.89 5.05
C LEU A 54 -28.32 -8.66 5.74
N ARG A 55 -29.43 -9.05 5.11
CA ARG A 55 -30.79 -8.77 5.60
C ARG A 55 -31.06 -9.27 7.01
N ASP A 56 -30.47 -10.42 7.36
CA ASP A 56 -30.66 -11.09 8.66
C ASP A 56 -29.41 -11.02 9.55
N PHE A 57 -28.42 -10.19 9.18
CA PHE A 57 -27.20 -10.03 9.98
C PHE A 57 -27.51 -9.22 11.24
N LYS A 58 -27.22 -9.78 12.41
CA LYS A 58 -27.30 -9.07 13.69
C LYS A 58 -25.93 -8.52 14.07
N ASP A 59 -25.85 -7.22 14.27
CA ASP A 59 -24.62 -6.59 14.73
C ASP A 59 -24.23 -7.11 16.12
N PRO A 60 -22.95 -7.48 16.33
CA PRO A 60 -22.45 -7.80 17.67
C PRO A 60 -22.46 -6.53 18.54
N GLU A 61 -22.61 -6.68 19.85
CA GLU A 61 -22.49 -5.56 20.79
C GLU A 61 -21.05 -5.00 20.77
N TYR A 62 -20.89 -3.78 20.25
CA TYR A 62 -19.61 -3.08 20.22
C TYR A 62 -19.40 -2.28 21.50
N HIS A 63 -18.43 -2.68 22.33
CA HIS A 63 -17.96 -1.84 23.42
C HIS A 63 -17.08 -0.71 22.85
N SER A 64 -17.64 0.50 22.79
CA SER A 64 -16.94 1.70 22.31
C SER A 64 -16.14 2.34 23.44
N GLU A 65 -14.91 1.87 23.63
CA GLU A 65 -13.92 2.59 24.41
C GLU A 65 -13.44 3.85 23.65
N PRO A 66 -13.30 5.01 24.30
CA PRO A 66 -12.89 6.25 23.62
C PRO A 66 -11.46 6.17 23.07
N TYR A 67 -11.31 6.41 21.76
CA TYR A 67 -10.07 6.28 20.98
C TYR A 67 -8.84 7.00 21.55
N TRP A 68 -9.01 8.12 22.26
CA TRP A 68 -7.88 8.95 22.68
C TRP A 68 -7.20 8.47 23.96
N ARG A 69 -7.88 7.67 24.80
CA ARG A 69 -7.33 7.22 26.10
C ARG A 69 -6.20 6.21 25.95
N HIS A 70 -6.20 5.45 24.85
CA HIS A 70 -5.27 4.35 24.61
C HIS A 70 -4.12 4.71 23.66
N LEU A 71 -4.09 5.94 23.12
CA LEU A 71 -3.00 6.41 22.25
C LEU A 71 -1.65 6.41 22.99
N SER A 72 -1.70 6.62 24.32
CA SER A 72 -0.54 6.59 25.20
C SER A 72 0.12 5.21 25.31
N VAL A 73 -0.63 4.13 25.04
CA VAL A 73 -0.11 2.74 25.10
C VAL A 73 0.86 2.49 23.95
N LEU A 74 0.58 3.03 22.77
CA LEU A 74 1.44 2.88 21.57
C LEU A 74 2.82 3.50 21.77
N TRP A 75 2.90 4.58 22.53
CA TRP A 75 4.14 5.32 22.74
C TRP A 75 5.01 4.72 23.85
N LYS A 76 4.45 3.80 24.65
CA LYS A 76 5.17 3.10 25.73
C LYS A 76 5.90 1.85 25.23
N ASP A 77 5.30 1.11 24.30
CA ASP A 77 5.94 -0.06 23.69
C ASP A 77 6.75 0.36 22.45
N ARG A 78 8.06 0.13 22.50
CA ARG A 78 8.98 0.45 21.41
C ARG A 78 8.64 -0.30 20.13
N ASN A 79 8.30 -1.57 20.21
CA ASN A 79 7.96 -2.42 19.07
C ASN A 79 6.65 -1.95 18.45
N MET A 80 5.66 -1.63 19.28
CA MET A 80 4.37 -1.11 18.81
C MET A 80 4.53 0.25 18.13
N LYS A 81 5.32 1.16 18.70
CA LYS A 81 5.64 2.44 18.07
C LYS A 81 6.32 2.25 16.72
N SER A 82 7.33 1.38 16.66
CA SER A 82 8.09 1.13 15.43
C SER A 82 7.24 0.51 14.33
N ILE A 83 6.37 -0.46 14.64
CA ILE A 83 5.49 -1.07 13.63
C ILE A 83 4.46 -0.07 13.08
N PHE A 84 3.93 0.82 13.92
CA PHE A 84 3.03 1.89 13.48
C PHE A 84 3.74 2.89 12.57
N ILE A 85 4.99 3.26 12.87
CA ILE A 85 5.77 4.15 12.01
C ILE A 85 6.09 3.46 10.68
N ILE A 86 6.49 2.19 10.70
CA ILE A 86 6.70 1.38 9.50
C ILE A 86 5.45 1.38 8.61
N TYR A 87 4.29 1.09 9.20
CA TYR A 87 3.05 1.07 8.45
C TYR A 87 2.67 2.46 7.93
N LEU A 88 2.89 3.52 8.71
CA LEU A 88 2.68 4.90 8.26
C LEU A 88 3.56 5.24 7.05
N LEU A 89 4.85 4.87 7.08
CA LEU A 89 5.76 5.08 5.96
C LEU A 89 5.31 4.33 4.71
N LEU A 90 4.86 3.08 4.86
CA LEU A 90 4.33 2.30 3.75
C LEU A 90 3.07 2.96 3.14
N GLN A 91 2.11 3.35 3.97
CA GLN A 91 0.89 4.01 3.50
C GLN A 91 1.18 5.39 2.88
N PHE A 92 2.17 6.10 3.41
CA PHE A 92 2.66 7.36 2.84
C PHE A 92 3.27 7.15 1.45
N PHE A 93 4.09 6.11 1.30
CA PHE A 93 4.62 5.67 0.01
C PHE A 93 3.51 5.35 -0.99
N TYR A 94 2.46 4.63 -0.58
CA TYR A 94 1.32 4.36 -1.46
C TYR A 94 0.57 5.61 -1.88
N ALA A 95 0.24 6.49 -0.94
CA ALA A 95 -0.41 7.76 -1.24
C ALA A 95 0.42 8.56 -2.27
N TRP A 96 1.73 8.64 -2.05
CA TRP A 96 2.64 9.37 -2.93
C TRP A 96 2.70 8.74 -4.33
N MET A 97 2.93 7.43 -4.41
CA MET A 97 3.10 6.73 -5.68
C MET A 97 1.82 6.72 -6.50
N VAL A 98 0.65 6.59 -5.86
CA VAL A 98 -0.66 6.62 -6.55
C VAL A 98 -0.93 7.97 -7.21
N ILE A 99 -0.49 9.06 -6.60
CA ILE A 99 -0.74 10.41 -7.10
C ILE A 99 0.33 10.82 -8.12
N TYR A 100 1.61 10.75 -7.74
CA TYR A 100 2.68 11.43 -8.49
C TYR A 100 3.31 10.57 -9.58
N THR A 101 3.31 9.24 -9.46
CA THR A 101 3.84 8.35 -10.50
C THR A 101 3.10 8.48 -11.84
N PRO A 102 1.76 8.38 -11.91
CA PRO A 102 1.07 8.49 -13.20
C PRO A 102 1.23 9.90 -13.81
N ILE A 103 1.23 10.95 -12.97
CA ILE A 103 1.50 12.32 -13.41
C ILE A 103 2.91 12.41 -14.02
N TYR A 104 3.92 11.86 -13.36
CA TYR A 104 5.29 11.89 -13.87
C TYR A 104 5.44 11.12 -15.19
N LEU A 105 4.86 9.92 -15.28
CA LEU A 105 4.91 9.09 -16.47
C LEU A 105 4.19 9.73 -17.66
N HIS A 106 3.05 10.40 -17.44
CA HIS A 106 2.29 11.05 -18.49
C HIS A 106 2.90 12.40 -18.88
N GLU A 107 3.08 13.30 -17.92
CA GLU A 107 3.44 14.70 -18.19
C GLU A 107 4.93 14.90 -18.49
N THR A 108 5.81 14.11 -17.86
CA THR A 108 7.27 14.30 -18.01
C THR A 108 7.92 13.27 -18.91
N ILE A 109 7.52 12.00 -18.81
CA ILE A 109 8.05 10.93 -19.69
C ILE A 109 7.26 10.88 -21.00
N GLY A 110 5.98 11.22 -21.01
CA GLY A 110 5.17 11.26 -22.23
C GLY A 110 4.56 9.91 -22.63
N PHE A 111 4.37 9.00 -21.68
CA PHE A 111 3.63 7.76 -21.95
C PHE A 111 2.13 8.00 -22.10
N SER A 112 1.50 7.26 -23.02
CA SER A 112 0.05 7.21 -23.13
C SER A 112 -0.58 6.56 -21.89
N TRP A 113 -1.83 6.92 -21.59
CA TRP A 113 -2.62 6.31 -20.51
C TRP A 113 -2.75 4.79 -20.66
N GLU A 114 -2.82 4.28 -21.89
CA GLU A 114 -2.83 2.85 -22.18
C GLU A 114 -1.54 2.17 -21.69
N THR A 115 -0.38 2.75 -22.03
CA THR A 115 0.93 2.25 -21.59
C THR A 115 1.06 2.27 -20.07
N ILE A 116 0.62 3.36 -19.43
CA ILE A 116 0.62 3.50 -17.97
C ILE A 116 -0.27 2.42 -17.33
N GLY A 117 -1.45 2.16 -17.91
CA GLY A 117 -2.34 1.09 -17.45
C GLY A 117 -1.70 -0.30 -17.49
N ILE A 118 -0.98 -0.62 -18.57
CA ILE A 118 -0.22 -1.88 -18.68
C ILE A 118 0.89 -1.93 -17.63
N LEU A 119 1.69 -0.86 -17.51
CA LEU A 119 2.76 -0.77 -16.50
C LEU A 119 2.21 -0.99 -15.09
N PHE A 120 1.08 -0.37 -14.77
CA PHE A 120 0.46 -0.47 -13.44
C PHE A 120 -0.13 -1.86 -13.18
N SER A 121 -0.62 -2.53 -14.21
CA SER A 121 -1.10 -3.90 -14.09
C SER A 121 0.06 -4.85 -13.76
N VAL A 122 1.18 -4.72 -14.49
CA VAL A 122 2.38 -5.54 -14.26
C VAL A 122 3.04 -5.22 -12.92
N MET A 123 3.14 -3.95 -12.54
CA MET A 123 3.80 -3.57 -11.28
C MET A 123 3.09 -4.13 -10.05
N LEU A 124 1.77 -4.39 -10.09
CA LEU A 124 1.01 -4.87 -8.94
C LEU A 124 1.06 -6.39 -8.74
N VAL A 125 1.59 -7.14 -9.71
CA VAL A 125 1.77 -8.61 -9.62
C VAL A 125 2.47 -9.07 -8.33
N PRO A 126 3.50 -8.39 -7.80
CA PRO A 126 4.15 -8.80 -6.55
C PRO A 126 3.21 -8.97 -5.36
N PHE A 127 2.15 -8.16 -5.25
CA PHE A 127 1.15 -8.27 -4.16
C PHE A 127 0.30 -9.54 -4.24
N ILE A 128 0.21 -10.18 -5.41
CA ILE A 128 -0.51 -11.45 -5.54
C ILE A 128 0.44 -12.62 -5.29
N VAL A 129 1.66 -12.52 -5.85
CA VAL A 129 2.59 -13.66 -5.93
C VAL A 129 3.43 -13.80 -4.66
N LEU A 130 3.79 -12.70 -3.99
CA LEU A 130 4.77 -12.72 -2.91
C LEU A 130 4.18 -12.89 -1.51
N ASP A 131 2.90 -12.59 -1.29
CA ASP A 131 2.27 -12.66 0.04
C ASP A 131 2.50 -14.00 0.74
N LEU A 132 2.16 -15.11 0.08
CA LEU A 132 2.30 -16.45 0.67
C LEU A 132 3.77 -16.91 0.80
N PRO A 133 4.63 -16.77 -0.23
CA PRO A 133 6.04 -17.11 -0.10
C PRO A 133 6.76 -16.32 0.99
N LEU A 134 6.53 -15.01 1.08
CA LEU A 134 7.22 -14.16 2.05
C LEU A 134 6.82 -14.49 3.49
N GLY A 135 5.53 -14.74 3.75
CA GLY A 135 5.08 -15.22 5.07
C GLY A 135 5.79 -16.52 5.48
N ARG A 136 5.89 -17.49 4.56
CA ARG A 136 6.63 -18.75 4.83
C ARG A 136 8.13 -18.54 5.07
N ILE A 137 8.75 -17.60 4.35
CA ILE A 137 10.17 -17.27 4.53
C ILE A 137 10.39 -16.60 5.90
N ALA A 138 9.48 -15.71 6.29
CA ALA A 138 9.49 -15.04 7.59
C ALA A 138 9.34 -16.04 8.74
N ASP A 139 8.51 -17.07 8.59
CA ASP A 139 8.32 -18.09 9.63
C ASP A 139 9.43 -19.16 9.67
N LYS A 140 10.03 -19.52 8.52
CA LYS A 140 11.01 -20.62 8.44
C LYS A 140 12.49 -20.22 8.37
N TYR A 141 12.85 -19.14 7.66
CA TYR A 141 14.24 -18.77 7.41
C TYR A 141 14.70 -17.45 8.05
N LEU A 142 14.07 -16.30 7.77
CA LEU A 142 14.69 -14.99 8.02
C LEU A 142 14.13 -14.13 9.16
N GLY A 143 12.87 -14.30 9.59
CA GLY A 143 12.22 -13.36 10.54
C GLY A 143 11.57 -12.15 9.85
N GLU A 144 10.62 -11.48 10.52
CA GLU A 144 9.94 -10.30 9.92
C GLU A 144 10.87 -9.10 9.80
N LYS A 145 11.77 -8.94 10.77
CA LYS A 145 12.68 -7.80 10.89
C LYS A 145 13.61 -7.68 9.67
N GLU A 146 14.23 -8.78 9.29
CA GLU A 146 15.20 -8.88 8.19
C GLU A 146 14.52 -8.59 6.86
N LEU A 147 13.32 -9.13 6.67
CA LEU A 147 12.51 -8.89 5.47
C LEU A 147 11.98 -7.46 5.42
N LEU A 148 11.63 -6.83 6.55
CA LEU A 148 11.28 -5.41 6.61
C LEU A 148 12.47 -4.53 6.21
N ILE A 149 13.68 -4.83 6.68
CA ILE A 149 14.90 -4.10 6.30
C ILE A 149 15.14 -4.22 4.79
N ALA A 150 15.07 -5.44 4.25
CA ALA A 150 15.23 -5.69 2.82
C ALA A 150 14.17 -4.94 2.01
N GLY A 151 12.90 -5.04 2.41
CA GLY A 151 11.78 -4.38 1.74
C GLY A 151 11.95 -2.86 1.67
N PHE A 152 12.25 -2.21 2.80
CA PHE A 152 12.47 -0.76 2.83
C PHE A 152 13.71 -0.32 2.05
N ALA A 153 14.81 -1.10 2.10
CA ALA A 153 15.99 -0.81 1.30
C ALA A 153 15.68 -0.91 -0.20
N THR A 154 14.96 -1.96 -0.62
CA THR A 154 14.51 -2.12 -2.01
C THR A 154 13.60 -0.97 -2.43
N MET A 155 12.62 -0.58 -1.61
CA MET A 155 11.75 0.57 -1.88
C MET A 155 12.57 1.86 -2.01
N GLY A 156 13.46 2.14 -1.06
CA GLY A 156 14.25 3.37 -1.05
C GLY A 156 15.15 3.51 -2.27
N ILE A 157 15.90 2.45 -2.60
CA ILE A 157 16.80 2.42 -3.76
C ILE A 157 15.99 2.56 -5.06
N SER A 158 15.01 1.69 -5.28
CA SER A 158 14.25 1.68 -6.53
C SER A 158 13.44 2.96 -6.76
N THR A 159 12.88 3.55 -5.70
CA THR A 159 12.17 4.84 -5.78
C THR A 159 13.13 5.99 -6.04
N GLY A 160 14.30 6.01 -5.41
CA GLY A 160 15.33 7.01 -5.70
C GLY A 160 15.79 6.95 -7.16
N LEU A 161 15.92 5.74 -7.73
CA LEU A 161 16.30 5.54 -9.13
C LEU A 161 15.30 6.13 -10.14
N ILE A 162 14.01 6.23 -9.81
CA ILE A 162 12.98 6.84 -10.68
C ILE A 162 13.37 8.26 -11.09
N ALA A 163 13.99 9.03 -10.20
CA ALA A 163 14.37 10.41 -10.46
C ALA A 163 15.44 10.57 -11.56
N PHE A 164 16.20 9.51 -11.84
CA PHE A 164 17.30 9.53 -12.79
C PHE A 164 16.95 8.89 -14.15
N ILE A 165 15.76 8.28 -14.26
CA ILE A 165 15.29 7.70 -15.53
C ILE A 165 14.65 8.80 -16.37
N SER A 166 15.25 9.09 -17.52
CA SER A 166 14.74 10.04 -18.51
C SER A 166 14.26 9.39 -19.80
N ASP A 167 14.57 8.11 -20.02
CA ASP A 167 14.26 7.41 -21.26
C ASP A 167 12.79 6.92 -21.30
N ASN A 168 12.18 6.96 -22.48
CA ASN A 168 10.83 6.46 -22.73
C ASN A 168 10.79 4.93 -22.93
N ASN A 169 11.66 4.19 -22.24
CA ASN A 169 11.74 2.75 -22.35
C ASN A 169 10.74 2.08 -21.41
N VAL A 170 9.64 1.57 -21.98
CA VAL A 170 8.55 0.90 -21.24
C VAL A 170 9.06 -0.26 -20.40
N LEU A 171 10.03 -1.04 -20.89
CA LEU A 171 10.56 -2.20 -20.15
C LEU A 171 11.35 -1.75 -18.91
N LEU A 172 12.16 -0.71 -19.05
CA LEU A 172 12.91 -0.13 -17.92
C LEU A 172 11.97 0.39 -16.83
N TRP A 173 10.92 1.11 -17.24
CA TRP A 173 9.88 1.59 -16.34
C TRP A 173 9.10 0.46 -15.68
N GLY A 174 8.75 -0.57 -16.44
CA GLY A 174 8.09 -1.76 -15.91
C GLY A 174 8.93 -2.45 -14.84
N LEU A 175 10.23 -2.63 -15.10
CA LEU A 175 11.15 -3.23 -14.14
C LEU A 175 11.34 -2.38 -12.89
N VAL A 176 11.59 -1.08 -13.02
CA VAL A 176 11.83 -0.22 -11.85
C VAL A 176 10.58 -0.14 -10.96
N LEU A 177 9.39 0.02 -11.57
CA LEU A 177 8.14 0.08 -10.83
C LEU A 177 7.82 -1.27 -10.19
N LEU A 178 8.05 -2.38 -10.89
CA LEU A 178 7.87 -3.71 -10.31
C LEU A 178 8.78 -3.93 -9.09
N ILE A 179 10.05 -3.52 -9.16
CA ILE A 179 10.97 -3.61 -8.01
C ILE A 179 10.48 -2.76 -6.83
N THR A 180 9.94 -1.57 -7.08
CA THR A 180 9.33 -0.75 -6.00
C THR A 180 8.20 -1.50 -5.31
N ARG A 181 7.39 -2.26 -6.06
CA ARG A 181 6.26 -3.03 -5.53
C ARG A 181 6.68 -4.33 -4.88
N VAL A 182 7.77 -4.97 -5.32
CA VAL A 182 8.39 -6.08 -4.59
C VAL A 182 8.80 -5.65 -3.19
N GLY A 183 9.47 -4.50 -3.07
CA GLY A 183 9.84 -3.93 -1.77
C GLY A 183 8.60 -3.61 -0.91
N ALA A 184 7.60 -2.94 -1.50
CA ALA A 184 6.39 -2.55 -0.78
C ALA A 184 5.55 -3.75 -0.32
N ALA A 185 5.34 -4.75 -1.18
CA ALA A 185 4.65 -6.00 -0.82
C ALA A 185 5.38 -6.72 0.32
N THR A 186 6.72 -6.72 0.29
CA THR A 186 7.51 -7.29 1.39
C THR A 186 7.26 -6.56 2.70
N VAL A 187 7.31 -5.22 2.70
CA VAL A 187 7.04 -4.43 3.90
C VAL A 187 5.60 -4.64 4.40
N GLU A 188 4.62 -4.69 3.49
CA GLU A 188 3.21 -4.87 3.83
C GLU A 188 2.97 -6.19 4.57
N VAL A 189 3.39 -7.30 3.97
CA VAL A 189 3.16 -8.65 4.52
C VAL A 189 3.85 -8.80 5.87
N MET A 190 5.07 -8.28 6.01
CA MET A 190 5.81 -8.35 7.28
C MET A 190 5.24 -7.43 8.34
N ALA A 191 4.81 -6.23 7.96
CA ALA A 191 4.23 -5.28 8.90
C ALA A 191 2.92 -5.83 9.48
N ASP A 192 2.05 -6.38 8.63
CA ASP A 192 0.80 -7.00 9.03
C ASP A 192 1.05 -8.24 9.90
N THR A 193 1.95 -9.14 9.46
CA THR A 193 2.27 -10.36 10.23
C THR A 193 2.79 -10.02 11.63
N TYR A 194 3.75 -9.09 11.72
CA TYR A 194 4.32 -8.68 13.00
C TYR A 194 3.28 -8.03 13.91
N PHE A 195 2.43 -7.15 13.36
CA PHE A 195 1.36 -6.49 14.12
C PHE A 195 0.37 -7.51 14.68
N PHE A 196 -0.13 -8.43 13.85
CA PHE A 196 -1.12 -9.42 14.27
C PHE A 196 -0.54 -10.54 15.15
N LYS A 197 0.77 -10.78 15.14
CA LYS A 197 1.44 -11.63 16.13
C LYS A 197 1.49 -10.99 17.53
N LYS A 198 1.46 -9.65 17.63
CA LYS A 198 1.56 -8.91 18.91
C LYS A 198 0.24 -8.37 19.44
N VAL A 199 -0.82 -8.39 18.64
CA VAL A 199 -2.12 -7.81 19.01
C VAL A 199 -3.17 -8.90 19.07
N ASP A 200 -3.74 -9.10 20.26
CA ASP A 200 -4.89 -9.99 20.44
C ASP A 200 -6.13 -9.46 19.70
N ALA A 201 -6.96 -10.38 19.21
CA ALA A 201 -8.21 -10.05 18.52
C ALA A 201 -9.21 -9.24 19.37
N SER A 202 -9.06 -9.27 20.70
CA SER A 202 -9.84 -8.45 21.65
C SER A 202 -9.45 -6.97 21.64
N SER A 203 -8.26 -6.63 21.15
CA SER A 203 -7.74 -5.25 21.10
C SER A 203 -8.25 -4.49 19.88
N ILE A 204 -9.58 -4.38 19.75
CA ILE A 204 -10.29 -3.73 18.61
C ILE A 204 -9.77 -2.31 18.36
N TYR A 205 -9.40 -1.60 19.42
CA TYR A 205 -8.85 -0.25 19.36
C TYR A 205 -7.54 -0.19 18.56
N LEU A 206 -6.58 -1.08 18.84
CA LEU A 206 -5.28 -1.10 18.14
C LEU A 206 -5.46 -1.45 16.67
N ILE A 207 -6.34 -2.41 16.37
CA ILE A 207 -6.67 -2.80 14.99
C ILE A 207 -7.30 -1.63 14.24
N SER A 208 -8.23 -0.92 14.88
CA SER A 208 -8.88 0.25 14.30
C SER A 208 -7.88 1.36 14.03
N LEU A 209 -7.00 1.65 14.99
CA LEU A 209 -5.99 2.68 14.80
C LEU A 209 -4.99 2.33 13.69
N PHE A 210 -4.55 1.07 13.63
CA PHE A 210 -3.68 0.59 12.56
C PHE A 210 -4.33 0.82 11.19
N ARG A 211 -5.64 0.54 11.07
CA ARG A 211 -6.41 0.83 9.84
C ARG A 211 -6.57 2.32 9.55
N THR A 212 -6.64 3.19 10.57
CA THR A 212 -6.73 4.65 10.40
C THR A 212 -5.42 5.28 9.91
N VAL A 213 -4.28 4.59 10.02
CA VAL A 213 -2.99 5.08 9.50
C VAL A 213 -3.06 5.36 8.00
N ARG A 214 -3.78 4.53 7.23
CA ARG A 214 -3.94 4.70 5.79
C ARG A 214 -4.59 6.03 5.41
N PRO A 215 -5.83 6.35 5.83
CA PRO A 215 -6.44 7.64 5.49
C PRO A 215 -5.61 8.83 6.00
N LEU A 216 -4.95 8.69 7.17
CA LEU A 216 -4.05 9.72 7.68
C LEU A 216 -2.87 9.99 6.72
N ALA A 217 -2.23 8.93 6.21
CA ALA A 217 -1.13 9.06 5.26
C ALA A 217 -1.57 9.72 3.94
N TYR A 218 -2.77 9.42 3.46
CA TYR A 218 -3.35 10.04 2.26
C TYR A 218 -3.70 11.52 2.43
N ILE A 219 -3.81 12.02 3.66
CA ILE A 219 -3.95 13.45 3.94
C ILE A 219 -2.56 14.10 4.03
N ILE A 220 -1.63 13.48 4.76
CA ILE A 220 -0.31 14.07 5.04
C ILE A 220 0.56 14.09 3.77
N SER A 221 0.55 13.02 2.98
CA SER A 221 1.42 12.87 1.80
C SER A 221 1.25 13.98 0.76
N PRO A 222 0.02 14.29 0.28
CA PRO A 222 -0.19 15.38 -0.67
C PRO A 222 0.22 16.74 -0.11
N VAL A 223 -0.08 17.02 1.17
CA VAL A 223 0.30 18.29 1.82
C VAL A 223 1.82 18.45 1.84
N ILE A 224 2.56 17.40 2.24
CA ILE A 224 4.03 17.44 2.25
C ILE A 224 4.57 17.61 0.83
N ALA A 225 4.05 16.85 -0.14
CA ALA A 225 4.50 16.96 -1.53
C ALA A 225 4.23 18.35 -2.13
N THR A 226 3.07 18.97 -1.85
CA THR A 226 2.76 20.35 -2.26
C THR A 226 3.75 21.35 -1.68
N ILE A 227 4.14 21.20 -0.40
CA ILE A 227 5.16 22.06 0.21
C ILE A 227 6.51 21.86 -0.47
N LEU A 228 6.91 20.60 -0.74
CA LEU A 228 8.17 20.31 -1.41
C LEU A 228 8.23 20.83 -2.86
N PHE A 229 7.10 20.85 -3.58
CA PHE A 229 7.02 21.40 -4.93
C PHE A 229 7.38 22.89 -5.02
N VAL A 230 7.37 23.63 -3.90
CA VAL A 230 7.83 25.03 -3.86
C VAL A 230 9.34 25.12 -4.12
N ALA A 231 10.11 24.08 -3.77
CA ALA A 231 11.57 24.06 -3.87
C ALA A 231 12.12 22.99 -4.82
N LEU A 232 11.36 21.94 -5.12
CA LEU A 232 11.77 20.77 -5.88
C LEU A 232 10.85 20.53 -7.08
N ASP A 233 11.41 19.94 -8.13
CA ASP A 233 10.61 19.39 -9.22
C ASP A 233 10.06 18.00 -8.86
N ILE A 234 9.28 17.42 -9.78
CA ILE A 234 8.68 16.09 -9.60
C ILE A 234 9.73 14.98 -9.46
N ARG A 235 10.94 15.14 -10.03
CA ARG A 235 12.05 14.19 -9.85
C ARG A 235 12.58 14.23 -8.43
N GLY A 236 12.79 15.44 -7.88
CA GLY A 236 13.20 15.64 -6.50
C GLY A 236 12.26 14.99 -5.49
N LEU A 237 10.96 14.94 -5.78
CA LEU A 237 9.98 14.24 -4.93
C LEU A 237 10.28 12.75 -4.77
N PHE A 238 10.69 12.05 -5.84
CA PHE A 238 11.04 10.63 -5.76
C PHE A 238 12.33 10.39 -5.01
N ILE A 239 13.30 11.32 -5.09
CA ILE A 239 14.52 11.27 -4.26
C ILE A 239 14.16 11.39 -2.78
N VAL A 240 13.35 12.40 -2.43
CA VAL A 240 12.90 12.60 -1.04
C VAL A 240 12.13 11.39 -0.52
N LEU A 241 11.23 10.83 -1.33
CA LEU A 241 10.50 9.63 -0.95
C LEU A 241 11.43 8.42 -0.77
N GLY A 242 12.39 8.23 -1.68
CA GLY A 242 13.38 7.16 -1.56
C GLY A 242 14.22 7.27 -0.28
N LEU A 243 14.69 8.48 0.05
CA LEU A 243 15.40 8.76 1.31
C LEU A 243 14.50 8.53 2.53
N LEU A 244 13.23 8.91 2.46
CA LEU A 244 12.26 8.66 3.52
C LEU A 244 12.04 7.16 3.76
N MET A 245 12.06 6.32 2.72
CA MET A 245 11.93 4.86 2.90
C MET A 245 13.11 4.24 3.65
N PHE A 246 14.31 4.80 3.55
CA PHE A 246 15.44 4.37 4.39
C PHE A 246 15.23 4.66 5.87
N TYR A 247 14.39 5.64 6.23
CA TYR A 247 13.99 5.83 7.62
C TYR A 247 13.20 4.62 8.17
N GLY A 248 12.51 3.88 7.30
CA GLY A 248 11.86 2.62 7.63
C GLY A 248 12.85 1.57 8.12
N VAL A 249 14.04 1.46 7.49
CA VAL A 249 15.11 0.52 7.90
C VAL A 249 15.50 0.74 9.36
N ARG A 250 15.62 1.99 9.81
CA ARG A 250 15.94 2.32 11.21
C ARG A 250 14.89 1.77 12.17
N HIS A 251 13.61 1.88 11.83
CA HIS A 251 12.53 1.38 12.69
C HIS A 251 12.41 -0.13 12.63
N SER A 252 12.68 -0.74 11.47
CA SER A 252 12.77 -2.20 11.35
C SER A 252 13.89 -2.76 12.23
N LEU A 253 15.06 -2.12 12.25
CA LEU A 253 16.18 -2.50 13.13
C LEU A 253 15.84 -2.40 14.62
N ALA A 254 14.92 -1.50 14.98
CA ALA A 254 14.48 -1.29 16.35
C ALA A 254 13.47 -2.35 16.84
N LEU A 255 12.92 -3.17 15.94
CA LEU A 255 12.05 -4.28 16.30
C LEU A 255 12.86 -5.43 16.92
N GLU A 256 12.27 -6.01 17.95
CA GLU A 256 12.63 -7.35 18.42
C GLU A 256 11.85 -8.37 17.59
N ASP A 257 12.56 -9.38 17.08
CA ASP A 257 11.99 -10.43 16.25
C ASP A 257 11.01 -11.29 17.07
N THR A 258 10.03 -11.90 16.40
CA THR A 258 8.96 -12.67 17.05
C THR A 258 9.24 -14.18 17.12
N ARG A 259 10.42 -14.61 16.67
CA ARG A 259 10.92 -15.99 16.80
C ARG A 259 11.61 -16.27 18.12
#